data_AF-A0A1L7NN36-F1
#
_entry.id   AF-A0A1L7NN36-F1
#
_cell.length_a   1.000
_cell.length_b   1.000
_cell.length_c   1.000
_cell.angle_alpha   90.00
_cell.angle_beta   90.00
_cell.angle_gamma   90.00
#
_symmetry.space_group_name_H-M   'P 1'
#
loop_
_entity.id
_entity.type
_entity.pdbx_description
1 polymer ?
#
loop_
_entity_poly.entity_id
_entity_poly.type
_entity_poly.pdbx_seq_one_letter_code
_entity_poly.pdbx_strand_id
1 'polypeptide(L)'
;MPRISLSNKLRDWSRLWVLDGDDISCRECKMATRASEPDRIFVHGNGCSLQTSNHQFPWRDLAEAMAKLPGKTKAARAQNPCYYVK
;
A
#
# COMPACT_ATOMS: atom_id res chain seq x y z
N MET A 1 4.63 -22.49 -8.00
CA MET A 1 4.23 -21.06 -8.05
C MET A 1 5.33 -20.22 -7.41
N PRO A 2 5.96 -19.28 -8.11
CA PRO A 2 7.04 -18.49 -7.52
C PRO A 2 6.45 -17.58 -6.43
N ARG A 3 6.96 -17.69 -5.19
CA ARG A 3 6.68 -16.70 -4.15
C ARG A 3 7.33 -15.40 -4.61
N ILE A 4 6.57 -14.51 -5.26
CA ILE A 4 7.02 -13.12 -5.41
C ILE A 4 7.24 -12.61 -3.99
N SER A 5 8.51 -12.41 -3.65
CA SER A 5 8.93 -11.89 -2.36
C SER A 5 8.26 -10.54 -2.13
N LEU A 6 7.76 -10.31 -0.92
CA LEU A 6 7.23 -9.03 -0.47
C LEU A 6 8.14 -7.85 -0.86
N SER A 7 9.45 -8.05 -0.72
CA SER A 7 10.47 -7.08 -1.09
C SER A 7 10.43 -6.70 -2.58
N ASN A 8 10.12 -7.64 -3.47
CA ASN A 8 10.04 -7.36 -4.90
C ASN A 8 8.79 -6.54 -5.24
N LYS A 9 7.64 -6.86 -4.65
CA LYS A 9 6.40 -6.09 -4.88
C LYS A 9 6.53 -4.63 -4.44
N LEU A 10 7.06 -4.40 -3.24
CA LEU A 10 7.28 -3.04 -2.74
C LEU A 10 8.32 -2.29 -3.56
N ARG A 11 9.39 -2.96 -4.00
CA ARG A 11 10.40 -2.38 -4.88
C ARG A 11 9.80 -1.95 -6.22
N ASP A 12 9.03 -2.82 -6.86
CA ASP A 12 8.40 -2.50 -8.15
C ASP A 12 7.35 -1.40 -8.02
N TRP A 13 6.54 -1.43 -6.96
CA TRP A 13 5.63 -0.34 -6.62
C TRP A 13 6.38 1.00 -6.43
N SER A 14 7.50 0.97 -5.70
CA SER A 14 8.31 2.17 -5.42
C SER A 14 8.99 2.76 -6.65
N ARG A 15 9.06 2.05 -7.79
CA ARG A 15 9.59 2.58 -9.05
C ARG A 15 8.59 3.49 -9.77
N LEU A 16 7.30 3.33 -9.48
CA LEU A 16 6.22 4.08 -10.11
C LEU A 16 5.73 5.21 -9.20
N TRP A 17 5.70 4.95 -7.90
CA TRP A 17 5.03 5.77 -6.91
C TRP A 17 5.97 6.32 -5.85
N VAL A 18 5.61 7.48 -5.31
CA VAL A 18 6.18 8.07 -4.08
C VAL A 18 5.05 8.22 -3.08
N LEU A 19 5.24 7.72 -1.87
CA LEU A 19 4.37 8.01 -0.74
C LEU A 19 4.97 9.17 0.06
N ASP A 20 4.23 10.25 0.25
CA ASP A 20 4.59 11.40 1.07
C ASP A 20 3.40 11.81 1.92
N GLY A 21 3.53 11.71 3.25
CA GLY A 21 2.40 11.90 4.16
C GLY A 21 1.21 11.00 3.81
N ASP A 22 0.06 11.63 3.53
CA ASP A 22 -1.18 10.99 3.11
C ASP A 22 -1.42 11.04 1.58
N ASP A 23 -0.40 11.40 0.80
CA ASP A 23 -0.46 11.47 -0.66
C ASP A 23 0.43 10.39 -1.31
N ILE A 24 -0.09 9.74 -2.35
CA ILE A 24 0.73 9.01 -3.32
C ILE A 24 0.84 9.84 -4.60
N SER A 25 2.07 10.08 -5.05
CA SER A 25 2.36 10.76 -6.31
C SER A 25 3.06 9.87 -7.32
N CYS A 26 2.80 10.12 -8.61
CA CYS A 26 3.53 9.50 -9.71
C CYS A 26 4.95 10.07 -9.78
N ARG A 27 5.97 9.19 -9.92
CA ARG A 27 7.37 9.63 -10.02
C ARG A 27 7.67 10.48 -11.24
N GLU A 28 6.95 10.30 -12.33
CA GLU A 28 7.16 11.06 -13.57
C GLU A 28 6.34 12.35 -13.58
N CYS A 29 5.01 12.25 -13.64
CA CYS A 29 4.14 13.41 -13.83
C CYS A 29 3.80 14.18 -12.55
N LYS A 30 4.24 13.71 -11.37
CA LYS A 30 4.05 14.35 -10.05
C LYS A 30 2.61 14.58 -9.59
N MET A 31 1.61 14.25 -10.41
CA MET A 31 0.21 14.18 -9.99
C MET A 31 0.08 13.29 -8.74
N ALA A 32 -0.83 13.65 -7.85
CA ALA A 32 -1.01 13.01 -6.56
C ALA A 32 -2.45 12.58 -6.32
N THR A 33 -2.62 11.59 -5.46
CA THR A 33 -3.92 11.15 -4.94
C THR A 33 -3.83 10.93 -3.43
N ARG A 34 -4.87 11.38 -2.71
CA ARG A 34 -4.94 11.31 -1.25
C ARG A 34 -5.39 9.95 -0.76
N ALA A 35 -4.95 9.59 0.44
CA ALA A 35 -5.38 8.38 1.15
C ALA A 35 -6.89 8.35 1.45
N SER A 36 -7.56 9.50 1.45
CA SER A 36 -9.02 9.60 1.58
C SER A 36 -9.79 9.08 0.37
N GLU A 37 -9.12 8.89 -0.78
CA GLU A 37 -9.72 8.41 -2.03
C GLU A 37 -9.01 7.14 -2.54
N PRO A 38 -8.93 6.06 -1.74
CA PRO A 38 -8.05 4.93 -2.02
C PRO A 38 -8.49 4.08 -3.23
N ASP A 39 -9.79 4.11 -3.55
CA ASP A 39 -10.39 3.33 -4.65
C ASP A 39 -10.51 4.14 -5.95
N ARG A 40 -10.07 5.40 -5.95
CA ARG A 40 -10.13 6.24 -7.14
C ARG A 40 -9.03 5.84 -8.11
N ILE A 41 -9.41 5.74 -9.39
CA ILE A 41 -8.44 5.61 -10.49
C ILE A 41 -7.51 6.81 -10.46
N PHE A 42 -6.20 6.56 -10.41
CA PHE A 42 -5.20 7.61 -10.48
C PHE A 42 -5.18 8.24 -11.87
N VAL A 43 -5.23 9.57 -11.93
CA VAL A 43 -5.21 10.33 -13.18
C VAL A 43 -3.81 10.91 -13.40
N HIS A 44 -3.14 10.43 -14.44
CA HIS A 44 -1.83 10.93 -14.84
C HIS A 44 -1.91 12.31 -15.50
N GLY A 45 -0.82 13.07 -15.39
CA GLY A 45 -0.63 14.30 -16.16
C GLY A 45 -0.35 13.99 -17.63
N ASN A 46 -0.56 14.98 -18.50
CA ASN A 46 -0.36 14.83 -19.94
C ASN A 46 1.10 14.45 -20.26
N GLY A 47 1.31 13.50 -21.17
CA GLY A 47 2.64 13.04 -21.59
C GLY A 47 3.36 12.13 -20.60
N CYS A 48 2.70 11.67 -19.52
CA CYS A 48 3.30 10.72 -18.58
C CYS A 48 3.51 9.35 -19.23
N SER A 49 4.73 8.83 -19.24
CA SER A 49 4.99 7.51 -19.83
C SER A 49 4.37 6.37 -19.02
N LEU A 50 4.20 6.58 -17.70
CA LEU A 50 3.53 5.63 -16.80
C LEU A 50 1.99 5.57 -16.95
N GLN A 51 1.38 6.39 -17.81
CA GLN A 51 -0.07 6.37 -18.03
C GLN A 51 -0.57 5.03 -18.57
N THR A 52 0.25 4.32 -19.34
CA THR A 52 -0.07 2.99 -19.88
C THR A 52 0.26 1.86 -18.90
N SER A 53 0.68 2.17 -17.68
CA SER A 53 0.93 1.14 -16.68
C SER A 53 -0.38 0.51 -16.21
N ASN A 54 -0.34 -0.79 -15.89
CA ASN A 54 -1.49 -1.50 -15.32
C ASN A 54 -1.78 -1.09 -13.85
N HIS A 55 -0.96 -0.22 -13.25
CA HIS A 55 -0.99 0.16 -11.85
C HIS A 55 -1.82 1.42 -11.62
N GLN A 56 -3.10 1.41 -11.99
CA GLN A 56 -3.95 2.61 -11.91
C GLN A 56 -4.55 2.88 -10.52
N PHE A 57 -4.32 1.99 -9.54
CA PHE A 57 -4.86 2.09 -8.19
C PHE A 57 -3.73 2.02 -7.15
N PRO A 58 -2.94 3.09 -7.00
CA PRO A 58 -1.69 3.04 -6.24
C PRO A 58 -1.88 2.65 -4.77
N TRP A 59 -2.98 3.09 -4.14
CA TRP A 59 -3.32 2.72 -2.75
C TRP A 59 -3.70 1.25 -2.60
N ARG A 60 -4.48 0.69 -3.53
CA ARG A 60 -4.84 -0.73 -3.52
C ARG A 60 -3.62 -1.61 -3.76
N ASP A 61 -2.77 -1.22 -4.71
CA ASP A 61 -1.53 -1.92 -5.01
C ASP A 61 -0.58 -1.91 -3.81
N LEU A 62 -0.47 -0.78 -3.10
CA LEU A 62 0.32 -0.67 -1.87
C LEU A 62 -0.24 -1.56 -0.77
N ALA A 63 -1.56 -1.56 -0.56
CA ALA A 63 -2.21 -2.40 0.43
C ALA A 63 -1.99 -3.90 0.15
N GLU A 64 -2.08 -4.32 -1.11
CA GLU A 64 -1.78 -5.69 -1.52
C GLU A 64 -0.31 -6.04 -1.30
N ALA A 65 0.61 -5.14 -1.65
CA ALA A 65 2.03 -5.31 -1.40
C ALA A 65 2.29 -5.50 0.09
N MET A 66 1.67 -4.69 0.95
CA MET A 66 1.85 -4.74 2.41
C MET A 66 1.10 -5.88 3.12
N ALA A 67 0.15 -6.55 2.48
CA ALA A 67 -0.73 -7.53 3.14
C ALA A 67 -0.01 -8.69 3.84
N LYS A 68 1.25 -8.97 3.45
CA LYS A 68 2.08 -10.05 4.01
C LYS A 68 3.03 -9.59 5.12
N LEU A 69 3.03 -8.30 5.47
CA LEU A 69 3.81 -7.82 6.62
C LEU A 69 3.20 -8.36 7.92
N PRO A 70 4.02 -8.87 8.85
CA PRO A 70 3.54 -9.25 10.17
C PRO A 70 2.97 -8.01 10.88
N GLY A 71 1.74 -8.10 11.38
CA GLY A 71 1.07 -6.98 12.07
C GLY A 71 -0.44 -6.87 11.88
N LYS A 72 -1.06 -7.70 11.03
CA LYS A 72 -2.53 -7.78 10.90
C LYS A 72 -3.10 -9.12 11.37
N THR A 73 -2.67 -9.60 12.52
CA THR A 73 -3.50 -10.51 13.31
C THR A 73 -4.08 -9.64 14.41
N LYS A 74 -5.41 -9.53 14.52
CA LYS A 74 -6.00 -9.07 15.78
C LYS A 74 -5.34 -9.92 16.85
N ALA A 75 -4.53 -9.32 17.73
CA ALA A 75 -4.09 -10.02 18.91
C ALA A 75 -5.38 -10.51 19.56
N ALA A 76 -5.56 -11.83 19.62
CA ALA A 76 -6.61 -12.41 20.43
C ALA A 76 -6.42 -11.77 21.80
N ARG A 77 -7.42 -10.97 22.23
CA ARG A 77 -7.42 -10.37 23.56
C ARG A 77 -7.45 -11.55 24.52
N ALA A 78 -6.28 -11.99 24.96
CA ALA A 78 -6.16 -12.87 26.11
C ALA A 78 -6.66 -12.04 27.29
N GLN A 79 -7.95 -12.21 27.59
CA GLN A 79 -8.48 -11.86 28.89
C GLN A 79 -7.73 -12.75 29.88
N ASN A 80 -6.67 -12.23 30.49
CA ASN A 80 -6.09 -12.85 31.67
C ASN A 80 -7.13 -12.67 32.78
N PRO A 81 -7.78 -13.73 33.28
CA PRO A 81 -8.50 -13.61 34.54
C PRO A 81 -7.44 -13.34 35.61
N CYS A 82 -7.51 -12.18 36.26
CA CYS A 82 -6.78 -11.96 37.50
C CYS A 82 -7.29 -12.98 38.51
N TYR A 83 -6.51 -14.02 38.77
CA TYR A 83 -6.76 -14.93 39.89
C TYR A 83 -6.41 -14.18 41.17
N TYR A 84 -7.45 -13.82 41.91
CA TYR A 84 -7.36 -13.36 43.29
C TYR A 84 -6.89 -14.55 44.14
N VAL A 85 -5.73 -14.45 44.79
CA VAL A 85 -5.27 -15.41 45.79
C VAL A 85 -5.77 -14.91 47.15
N LYS A 86 -6.39 -15.83 47.89
CA LYS A 86 -7.12 -15.64 49.17
C LYS A 86 -6.42 -14.78 50.20
#